data_AF-A0A1C0UUN8-F1
#
_entry.id   AF-A0A1C0UUN8-F1
#
_cell.length_a   1.000
_cell.length_b   1.000
_cell.length_c   1.000
_cell.angle_alpha   90.00
_cell.angle_beta   90.00
_cell.angle_gamma   90.00
#
_symmetry.space_group_name_H-M   'P 1'
#
loop_
_entity.id
_entity.type
_entity.pdbx_description
1 polymer ?
#
loop_
_entity_poly.entity_id
_entity_poly.type
_entity_poly.pdbx_seq_one_letter_code
_entity_poly.pdbx_strand_id
1 'polypeptide(L)'
;MVLVNSPQVTRNSRSPLWALLLGVALTGCGGGSMANKAAAPMPEAMAPAAGGQERQALAPNDSDLAANAQSPPSPIAQPQLIKTVTLALKADSVTKALEATQAIVKENQGDVISLNDRRTDTSRIAELQFRVPANQLDRAVAAVTQLGYLQNRAMQAEDVTDQLVDADARLRNLRRTEDSLLALLQKSGSVRDILAVNQQVSQTRQQIEQIEAQLKNLRTRVAYSTVNLTIEQSVAGLADANPITAQLAETWGKATQSVGQVTIGLLQITLWLLAYTPYWLLFGLGIWAMRRWALRRAQNQSANH
;
A
#
# COMPACT_ATOMS: atom_id res chain seq x y z
N MET A 1 -38.22 50.70 -18.13
CA MET A 1 -37.81 49.37 -18.65
C MET A 1 -38.32 48.36 -17.62
N VAL A 2 -39.59 47.90 -17.57
CA VAL A 2 -40.47 47.28 -18.60
C VAL A 2 -39.67 46.17 -19.32
N LEU A 3 -39.89 44.86 -19.19
CA LEU A 3 -41.04 43.98 -18.87
C LEU A 3 -40.60 42.82 -17.94
N VAL A 4 -41.35 42.32 -16.94
CA VAL A 4 -42.50 41.37 -16.98
C VAL A 4 -42.35 40.22 -17.99
N ASN A 5 -42.04 39.00 -17.55
CA ASN A 5 -42.71 37.81 -18.07
C ASN A 5 -42.56 36.57 -17.16
N SER A 6 -43.71 36.09 -16.69
CA SER A 6 -44.06 34.71 -16.30
C SER A 6 -45.56 34.61 -16.64
N PRO A 7 -46.25 33.44 -16.72
CA PRO A 7 -45.88 32.03 -16.56
C PRO A 7 -46.61 31.10 -17.60
N GLN A 8 -46.98 29.87 -17.19
CA GLN A 8 -47.89 28.84 -17.76
C GLN A 8 -47.16 27.59 -18.34
N VAL A 9 -47.18 26.42 -17.70
CA VAL A 9 -48.28 25.46 -17.41
C VAL A 9 -48.77 24.68 -18.65
N THR A 10 -48.34 23.42 -18.74
CA THR A 10 -49.10 22.22 -19.19
C THR A 10 -48.50 21.07 -18.35
N ARG A 11 -49.16 20.33 -17.46
CA ARG A 11 -50.43 19.57 -17.38
C ARG A 11 -50.55 18.41 -18.38
N ASN A 12 -50.77 17.23 -17.78
CA ASN A 12 -51.26 15.95 -18.33
C ASN A 12 -50.15 14.97 -18.79
N SER A 13 -50.12 13.67 -18.46
CA SER A 13 -51.19 12.75 -18.06
C SER A 13 -50.64 11.43 -17.46
N ARG A 14 -51.23 11.01 -16.33
CA ARG A 14 -51.78 9.65 -16.04
C ARG A 14 -50.99 8.38 -16.49
N SER A 15 -50.21 7.84 -15.55
CA SER A 15 -50.43 6.51 -14.91
C SER A 15 -50.11 5.19 -15.69
N PRO A 16 -50.11 3.99 -15.06
CA PRO A 16 -48.92 3.13 -14.88
C PRO A 16 -49.10 1.67 -15.31
N LEU A 17 -48.11 1.01 -15.95
CA LEU A 17 -48.25 -0.41 -16.30
C LEU A 17 -46.93 -1.21 -16.21
N TRP A 18 -46.94 -2.16 -15.27
CA TRP A 18 -46.31 -3.50 -15.30
C TRP A 18 -44.78 -3.61 -15.15
N ALA A 19 -44.38 -3.71 -13.88
CA ALA A 19 -43.23 -4.51 -13.46
C ALA A 19 -43.53 -6.00 -13.67
N LEU A 20 -42.76 -6.67 -14.54
CA LEU A 20 -42.66 -8.12 -14.64
C LEU A 20 -41.20 -8.45 -14.93
N LEU A 21 -40.41 -8.57 -13.87
CA LEU A 21 -38.97 -8.86 -13.91
C LEU A 21 -38.66 -9.87 -12.80
N LEU A 22 -38.82 -11.15 -13.08
CA LEU A 22 -38.28 -12.23 -12.25
C LEU A 22 -38.18 -13.52 -13.07
N GLY A 23 -36.95 -14.03 -13.24
CA GLY A 23 -36.75 -15.35 -13.85
C GLY A 23 -35.39 -15.59 -14.50
N VAL A 24 -34.28 -15.22 -13.85
CA VAL A 24 -32.95 -15.75 -14.19
C VAL A 24 -32.31 -16.29 -12.92
N ALA A 25 -32.15 -17.61 -12.87
CA ALA A 25 -31.07 -18.27 -12.15
C ALA A 25 -30.74 -19.56 -12.91
N LEU A 26 -29.67 -19.49 -13.70
CA LEU A 26 -29.04 -20.65 -14.31
C LEU A 26 -28.40 -21.50 -13.21
N THR A 27 -28.80 -22.77 -13.14
CA THR A 27 -28.05 -23.83 -12.47
C THR A 27 -26.85 -24.22 -13.34
N GLY A 28 -25.67 -23.69 -13.00
CA GLY A 28 -24.39 -24.11 -13.57
C GLY A 28 -23.76 -25.20 -12.70
N CYS A 29 -23.72 -26.43 -13.22
CA CYS A 29 -22.96 -27.54 -12.66
C CYS A 29 -21.57 -27.54 -13.32
N GLY A 30 -20.53 -27.17 -12.57
CA GLY A 30 -19.14 -27.18 -13.02
C GLY A 30 -18.31 -28.14 -12.16
N GLY A 31 -18.13 -29.37 -12.65
CA GLY A 31 -17.27 -30.38 -12.04
C GLY A 31 -16.16 -30.78 -13.01
N GLY A 32 -15.06 -30.03 -13.00
CA GLY A 32 -13.83 -30.32 -13.76
C GLY A 32 -12.73 -30.80 -12.84
N SER A 33 -12.48 -32.12 -12.82
CA SER A 33 -11.31 -32.71 -12.14
C SER A 33 -10.05 -32.49 -12.99
N MET A 34 -9.16 -31.63 -12.52
CA MET A 34 -7.78 -31.53 -12.99
C MET A 34 -6.87 -32.20 -11.95
N ALA A 35 -6.50 -33.45 -12.19
CA ALA A 35 -5.43 -34.12 -11.46
C ALA A 35 -4.09 -33.70 -12.08
N ASN A 36 -3.39 -32.84 -11.33
CA ASN A 36 -2.08 -32.33 -11.70
C ASN A 36 -1.02 -33.44 -11.61
N LYS A 37 -0.22 -33.55 -12.67
CA LYS A 37 0.84 -34.53 -12.88
C LYS A 37 2.05 -34.15 -12.02
N ALA A 38 2.33 -34.93 -10.98
CA ALA A 38 3.50 -34.75 -10.13
C ALA A 38 4.55 -35.84 -10.33
N ALA A 39 5.81 -35.37 -10.37
CA ALA A 39 7.05 -36.05 -10.00
C ALA A 39 7.55 -37.21 -10.88
N ALA A 40 8.48 -36.88 -11.78
CA ALA A 40 9.55 -37.79 -12.18
C ALA A 40 10.61 -37.85 -11.05
N PRO A 41 11.19 -39.03 -10.74
CA PRO A 41 12.18 -39.19 -9.68
C PRO A 41 13.55 -38.64 -10.10
N MET A 42 14.23 -37.97 -9.16
CA MET A 42 15.65 -37.59 -9.27
C MET A 42 16.54 -38.83 -9.10
N PRO A 43 17.66 -38.94 -9.83
CA PRO A 43 18.65 -39.98 -9.61
C PRO A 43 19.55 -39.65 -8.40
N GLU A 44 19.87 -40.72 -7.67
CA GLU A 44 20.82 -40.83 -6.55
C GLU A 44 22.13 -40.08 -6.80
N ALA A 45 22.50 -39.23 -5.83
CA ALA A 45 23.83 -38.66 -5.73
C ALA A 45 24.80 -39.71 -5.16
N MET A 46 25.74 -40.16 -6.00
CA MET A 46 26.90 -40.96 -5.59
C MET A 46 27.78 -40.20 -4.60
N ALA A 47 28.11 -40.87 -3.50
CA ALA A 47 29.18 -40.48 -2.59
C ALA A 47 30.54 -40.47 -3.31
N PRO A 48 31.45 -39.51 -3.03
CA PRO A 48 32.81 -39.63 -3.51
C PRO A 48 33.63 -40.53 -2.56
N ALA A 49 34.20 -41.57 -3.16
CA ALA A 49 35.16 -42.47 -2.56
C ALA A 49 36.45 -41.73 -2.16
N ALA A 50 36.98 -42.14 -1.02
CA ALA A 50 38.30 -41.78 -0.52
C ALA A 50 39.40 -42.21 -1.51
N GLY A 51 40.19 -41.25 -1.98
CA GLY A 51 41.45 -41.46 -2.68
C GLY A 51 42.55 -40.81 -1.88
N GLY A 52 43.29 -41.63 -1.11
CA GLY A 52 44.54 -41.20 -0.47
C GLY A 52 45.62 -41.01 -1.53
N GLN A 53 46.22 -39.82 -1.54
CA GLN A 53 47.53 -39.60 -2.16
C GLN A 53 48.46 -38.98 -1.14
N GLU A 54 49.51 -39.75 -0.86
CA GLU A 54 50.67 -39.41 -0.05
C GLU A 54 51.26 -38.06 -0.47
N ARG A 55 51.39 -37.15 0.49
CA ARG A 55 52.31 -36.02 0.38
C ARG A 55 53.53 -36.35 1.24
N GLN A 56 54.64 -36.61 0.54
CA GLN A 56 55.98 -36.69 1.11
C GLN A 56 56.21 -35.52 2.07
N ALA A 57 56.58 -35.86 3.30
CA ALA A 57 57.12 -34.92 4.28
C ALA A 57 58.59 -34.63 3.92
N LEU A 58 58.91 -33.36 3.71
CA LEU A 58 60.28 -32.85 3.82
C LEU A 58 60.26 -31.70 4.83
N ALA A 59 60.93 -31.93 5.97
CA ALA A 59 61.21 -30.93 6.98
C ALA A 59 62.59 -30.27 6.70
N PRO A 60 63.02 -29.26 7.48
CA PRO A 60 63.17 -27.88 7.04
C PRO A 60 64.64 -27.48 6.81
N ASN A 61 64.86 -26.44 5.99
CA ASN A 61 66.11 -25.68 6.05
C ASN A 61 65.81 -24.28 6.58
N ASP A 62 66.35 -24.02 7.75
CA ASP A 62 66.46 -22.71 8.38
C ASP A 62 67.38 -21.78 7.58
N SER A 63 67.18 -20.49 7.84
CA SER A 63 68.07 -19.36 7.53
C SER A 63 67.91 -18.79 6.12
N ASP A 64 67.06 -17.78 5.95
CA ASP A 64 67.53 -16.39 6.06
C ASP A 64 66.53 -15.36 5.50
N LEU A 65 66.40 -14.28 6.28
CA LEU A 65 65.97 -12.93 5.90
C LEU A 65 64.46 -12.60 5.85
N ALA A 66 64.10 -11.89 6.92
CA ALA A 66 63.55 -10.53 6.86
C ALA A 66 62.04 -10.36 7.07
N ALA A 67 61.76 -9.58 8.11
CA ALA A 67 60.55 -8.78 8.30
C ALA A 67 59.24 -9.58 8.36
N ASN A 68 59.01 -10.15 9.54
CA ASN A 68 57.66 -10.17 10.11
C ASN A 68 57.21 -8.72 10.36
N ALA A 69 56.89 -8.00 9.28
CA ALA A 69 55.96 -6.91 9.32
C ALA A 69 54.58 -7.57 9.36
N GLN A 70 54.12 -7.87 10.58
CA GLN A 70 52.70 -7.89 10.85
C GLN A 70 52.19 -6.49 10.50
N SER A 71 51.79 -6.33 9.23
CA SER A 71 50.89 -5.27 8.82
C SER A 71 49.75 -5.29 9.84
N PRO A 72 49.47 -4.18 10.54
CA PRO A 72 48.29 -4.11 11.38
C PRO A 72 47.10 -4.58 10.54
N PRO A 73 46.15 -5.35 11.10
CA PRO A 73 44.98 -5.77 10.35
C PRO A 73 44.38 -4.53 9.71
N SER A 74 44.46 -4.45 8.37
CA SER A 74 43.85 -3.36 7.63
C SER A 74 42.42 -3.27 8.14
N PRO A 75 41.97 -2.10 8.63
CA PRO A 75 40.63 -1.98 9.17
C PRO A 75 39.69 -2.52 8.10
N ILE A 76 38.97 -3.60 8.43
CA ILE A 76 38.01 -4.24 7.53
C ILE A 76 37.11 -3.11 7.07
N ALA A 77 37.19 -2.76 5.78
CA ALA A 77 36.43 -1.65 5.23
C ALA A 77 34.96 -1.92 5.55
N GLN A 78 34.33 -1.01 6.30
CA GLN A 78 32.95 -1.22 6.72
C GLN A 78 32.08 -1.30 5.46
N PRO A 79 31.23 -2.34 5.34
CA PRO A 79 30.34 -2.50 4.20
C PRO A 79 29.49 -1.24 3.97
N GLN A 80 29.37 -0.83 2.72
CA GLN A 80 28.52 0.28 2.32
C GLN A 80 27.09 -0.23 2.16
N LEU A 81 26.27 -0.08 3.21
CA LEU A 81 24.93 -0.66 3.27
C LEU A 81 23.85 0.40 3.00
N ILE A 82 22.95 0.10 2.06
CA ILE A 82 21.69 0.82 1.89
C ILE A 82 20.65 0.14 2.78
N LYS A 83 20.10 0.87 3.76
CA LYS A 83 19.07 0.35 4.66
C LYS A 83 17.70 0.93 4.35
N THR A 84 16.73 0.04 4.17
CA THR A 84 15.31 0.39 4.00
C THR A 84 14.49 -0.30 5.09
N VAL A 85 13.68 0.47 5.80
CA VAL A 85 12.80 -0.04 6.85
C VAL A 85 11.36 0.20 6.46
N THR A 86 10.52 -0.82 6.60
CA THR A 86 9.07 -0.72 6.42
C THR A 86 8.40 -0.99 7.76
N LEU A 87 7.59 -0.05 8.22
CA LEU A 87 6.87 -0.10 9.49
C LEU A 87 5.37 0.03 9.21
N ALA A 88 4.58 -0.83 9.85
CA ALA A 88 3.13 -0.68 9.92
C ALA A 88 2.73 -0.56 11.40
N LEU A 89 2.03 0.51 11.74
CA LEU A 89 1.62 0.83 13.10
C LEU A 89 0.12 1.08 13.17
N LYS A 90 -0.50 0.64 14.25
CA LYS A 90 -1.85 1.05 14.65
C LYS A 90 -1.76 2.07 15.77
N ALA A 91 -2.36 3.23 15.57
CA ALA A 91 -2.36 4.31 16.56
C ALA A 91 -3.79 4.78 16.85
N ASP A 92 -4.07 5.12 18.11
CA ASP A 92 -5.39 5.62 18.52
C ASP A 92 -5.75 6.94 17.83
N SER A 93 -4.74 7.76 17.55
CA SER A 93 -4.88 9.00 16.78
C SER A 93 -3.80 9.09 15.72
N VAL A 94 -4.20 8.91 14.46
CA VAL A 94 -3.30 9.07 13.30
C VAL A 94 -2.70 10.47 13.26
N THR A 95 -3.48 11.53 13.57
CA THR A 95 -2.98 12.90 13.61
C THR A 95 -1.83 13.06 14.61
N LYS A 96 -2.02 12.61 15.87
CA LYS A 96 -0.99 12.74 16.90
C LYS A 96 0.25 11.93 16.58
N ALA A 97 0.08 10.69 16.09
CA ALA A 97 1.19 9.84 15.70
C ALA A 97 1.98 10.45 14.53
N LEU A 98 1.30 11.08 13.58
CA LEU A 98 1.94 11.75 12.45
C LEU A 98 2.75 12.97 12.89
N GLU A 99 2.19 13.83 13.74
CA GLU A 99 2.89 15.01 14.29
C GLU A 99 4.11 14.59 15.11
N ALA A 100 3.96 13.60 15.99
CA ALA A 100 5.05 13.04 16.77
C ALA A 100 6.14 12.41 15.89
N THR A 101 5.75 11.70 14.83
CA THR A 101 6.72 11.14 13.87
C THR A 101 7.50 12.26 13.19
N GLN A 102 6.85 13.33 12.73
CA GLN A 102 7.55 14.46 12.11
C GLN A 102 8.53 15.14 13.08
N ALA A 103 8.18 15.24 14.36
CA ALA A 103 9.08 15.75 15.40
C ALA A 103 10.31 14.85 15.57
N ILE A 104 10.11 13.53 15.67
CA ILE A 104 11.19 12.53 15.77
C ILE A 104 12.11 12.61 14.54
N VAL A 105 11.54 12.72 13.34
CA VAL A 105 12.33 12.84 12.10
C VAL A 105 13.21 14.09 12.15
N LYS A 106 12.67 15.24 12.56
CA LYS A 106 13.44 16.48 12.71
C LYS A 106 14.53 16.37 13.77
N GLU A 107 14.24 15.77 14.93
CA GLU A 107 15.20 15.56 16.01
C GLU A 107 16.39 14.70 15.55
N ASN A 108 16.11 13.68 14.74
CA ASN A 108 17.13 12.77 14.19
C ASN A 108 17.76 13.29 12.88
N GLN A 109 17.64 14.60 12.59
CA GLN A 109 18.22 15.26 11.41
C GLN A 109 17.79 14.62 10.07
N GLY A 110 16.56 14.10 10.03
CA GLY A 110 15.94 13.54 8.85
C GLY A 110 15.03 14.52 8.11
N ASP A 111 14.63 14.12 6.91
CA ASP A 111 13.65 14.84 6.08
C ASP A 111 12.46 13.94 5.76
N VAL A 112 11.27 14.55 5.71
CA VAL A 112 10.08 13.91 5.14
C VAL A 112 10.14 14.01 3.62
N ILE A 113 10.04 12.87 2.94
CA ILE A 113 10.07 12.76 1.47
C ILE A 113 8.66 12.86 0.90
N SER A 114 7.73 12.12 1.48
CA SER A 114 6.33 12.14 1.08
C SER A 114 5.42 11.87 2.26
N LEU A 115 4.24 12.48 2.22
CA LEU A 115 3.17 12.28 3.19
C LEU A 115 1.86 12.22 2.42
N ASN A 116 1.11 11.15 2.65
CA ASN A 116 -0.21 10.95 2.11
C ASN A 116 -1.14 10.52 3.23
N ASP A 117 -2.08 11.38 3.59
CA ASP A 117 -3.07 11.14 4.63
C ASP A 117 -4.45 10.95 3.98
N ARG A 118 -4.96 9.72 4.03
CA ARG A 118 -6.26 9.36 3.48
C ARG A 118 -7.22 9.06 4.62
N ARG A 119 -8.33 9.80 4.64
CA ARG A 119 -9.45 9.53 5.53
C ARG A 119 -10.65 9.06 4.70
N THR A 120 -11.24 7.96 5.11
CA THR A 120 -12.55 7.48 4.67
C THR A 120 -13.57 7.62 5.80
N ASP A 121 -14.85 7.34 5.53
CA ASP A 121 -15.91 7.39 6.55
C ASP A 121 -15.69 6.38 7.69
N THR A 122 -14.94 5.31 7.43
CA THR A 122 -14.77 4.17 8.35
C THR A 122 -13.33 3.96 8.82
N SER A 123 -12.34 4.58 8.19
CA SER A 123 -10.92 4.39 8.51
C SER A 123 -10.08 5.62 8.16
N ARG A 124 -8.93 5.75 8.80
CA ARG A 124 -7.90 6.72 8.41
C ARG A 124 -6.56 6.02 8.35
N ILE A 125 -5.85 6.27 7.25
CA ILE A 125 -4.55 5.68 6.96
C ILE A 125 -3.62 6.83 6.54
N ALA A 126 -2.48 6.95 7.22
CA ALA A 126 -1.41 7.85 6.82
C ALA A 126 -0.19 7.05 6.37
N GLU A 127 0.27 7.34 5.16
CA GLU A 127 1.50 6.83 4.59
C GLU A 127 2.53 7.95 4.63
N LEU A 128 3.65 7.71 5.31
CA LEU A 128 4.75 8.66 5.45
C LEU A 128 6.03 7.97 4.98
N GLN A 129 6.73 8.60 4.05
CA GLN A 129 8.10 8.21 3.71
C GLN A 129 9.05 9.30 4.20
N PHE A 130 10.06 8.90 4.95
CA PHE A 130 11.08 9.81 5.44
C PHE A 130 12.47 9.18 5.33
N ARG A 131 13.48 10.04 5.27
CA ARG A 131 14.90 9.64 5.33
C ARG A 131 15.54 10.15 6.60
N VAL A 132 16.43 9.36 7.16
CA VAL A 132 17.23 9.72 8.32
C VAL A 132 18.69 9.34 8.08
N PRO A 133 19.67 10.06 8.63
CA PRO A 133 21.07 9.65 8.60
C PRO A 133 21.23 8.20 9.08
N ALA A 134 22.08 7.42 8.41
CA ALA A 134 22.21 5.98 8.67
C ALA A 134 22.61 5.64 10.12
N ASN A 135 23.34 6.54 10.78
CA ASN A 135 23.72 6.42 12.20
C ASN A 135 22.57 6.70 13.17
N GLN A 136 21.50 7.37 12.74
CA GLN A 136 20.33 7.70 13.57
C GLN A 136 19.13 6.78 13.30
N LEU A 137 19.23 5.88 12.30
CA LEU A 137 18.12 5.01 11.89
C LEU A 137 17.52 4.23 13.06
N ASP A 138 18.35 3.54 13.84
CA ASP A 138 17.86 2.65 14.90
C ASP A 138 17.15 3.43 16.01
N ARG A 139 17.64 4.64 16.34
CA ARG A 139 17.00 5.54 17.30
C ARG A 139 15.66 6.05 16.76
N ALA A 140 15.62 6.50 15.51
CA ALA A 140 14.39 7.00 14.89
C ALA A 140 13.32 5.90 14.80
N VAL A 141 13.68 4.70 14.35
CA VAL A 141 12.76 3.55 14.29
C VAL A 141 12.25 3.19 15.67
N ALA A 142 13.11 3.10 16.69
CA ALA A 142 12.69 2.80 18.05
C ALA A 142 11.68 3.83 18.59
N ALA A 143 11.94 5.12 18.41
CA ALA A 143 11.04 6.19 18.83
C ALA A 143 9.69 6.14 18.10
N VAL A 144 9.69 5.91 16.78
CA VAL A 144 8.45 5.76 16.00
C VAL A 144 7.64 4.54 16.45
N THR A 145 8.30 3.43 16.77
CA THR A 145 7.60 2.22 17.23
C THR A 145 6.88 2.39 18.57
N GLN A 146 7.23 3.40 19.37
CA GLN A 146 6.58 3.69 20.66
C GLN A 146 5.28 4.50 20.49
N LEU A 147 5.00 5.04 19.30
CA LEU A 147 3.83 5.89 19.06
C LEU A 147 2.51 5.11 18.90
N GLY A 148 2.58 3.79 18.80
CA GLY A 148 1.42 2.93 18.62
C GLY A 148 1.76 1.45 18.72
N TYR A 149 0.79 0.60 18.39
CA TYR A 149 0.99 -0.84 18.32
C TYR A 149 1.65 -1.23 17.00
N LEU A 150 2.82 -1.86 17.07
CA LEU A 150 3.57 -2.32 15.91
C LEU A 150 2.90 -3.56 15.30
N GLN A 151 2.34 -3.40 14.10
CA GLN A 151 1.74 -4.49 13.33
C GLN A 151 2.78 -5.28 12.54
N ASN A 152 3.72 -4.55 11.91
CA ASN A 152 4.75 -5.16 11.09
C ASN A 152 6.02 -4.32 11.11
N ARG A 153 7.17 -4.98 11.12
CA ARG A 153 8.49 -4.38 10.96
C ARG A 153 9.32 -5.26 10.04
N ALA A 154 9.71 -4.69 8.91
CA ALA A 154 10.67 -5.29 7.99
C ALA A 154 11.87 -4.35 7.83
N MET A 155 13.07 -4.92 7.83
CA MET A 155 14.30 -4.18 7.56
C MET A 155 15.08 -4.94 6.50
N GLN A 156 15.42 -4.22 5.42
CA GLN A 156 16.25 -4.72 4.34
C GLN A 156 17.56 -3.94 4.33
N ALA A 157 18.67 -4.65 4.21
CA ALA A 157 19.97 -4.07 3.93
C ALA A 157 20.49 -4.64 2.61
N GLU A 158 21.05 -3.77 1.78
CA GLU A 158 21.72 -4.13 0.54
C GLU A 158 23.17 -3.64 0.60
N ASP A 159 24.12 -4.53 0.37
CA ASP A 159 25.54 -4.17 0.26
C ASP A 159 25.83 -3.68 -1.15
N VAL A 160 26.22 -2.42 -1.26
CA VAL A 160 26.57 -1.76 -2.53
C VAL A 160 28.05 -1.41 -2.60
N THR A 161 28.90 -2.03 -1.78
CA THR A 161 30.34 -1.78 -1.76
C THR A 161 30.96 -2.04 -3.13
N ASP A 162 30.68 -3.19 -3.73
CA ASP A 162 31.19 -3.54 -5.06
C ASP A 162 30.67 -2.60 -6.15
N GLN A 163 29.40 -2.21 -6.06
CA GLN A 163 28.79 -1.28 -7.01
C GLN A 163 29.45 0.10 -6.95
N LEU A 164 29.77 0.60 -5.75
CA LEU A 164 30.49 1.86 -5.57
C LEU A 164 31.91 1.78 -6.12
N VAL A 165 32.64 0.71 -5.80
CA VAL A 165 34.03 0.51 -6.26
C VAL A 165 34.08 0.41 -7.78
N ASP A 166 33.18 -0.35 -8.41
CA ASP A 166 33.07 -0.48 -9.87
C ASP A 166 32.71 0.86 -10.52
N ALA A 167 31.69 1.56 -10.02
CA ALA A 167 31.28 2.87 -10.54
C ALA A 167 32.41 3.91 -10.45
N ASP A 168 33.13 3.97 -9.32
CA ASP A 168 34.31 4.83 -9.16
C ASP A 168 35.44 4.45 -10.13
N ALA A 169 35.68 3.15 -10.36
CA ALA A 169 36.68 2.69 -11.32
C ALA A 169 36.33 3.06 -12.76
N ARG A 170 35.06 2.85 -13.16
CA ARG A 170 34.54 3.25 -14.48
C ARG A 170 34.65 4.76 -14.69
N LEU A 171 34.26 5.55 -13.70
CA LEU A 171 34.36 7.00 -13.75
C LEU A 171 35.81 7.47 -13.99
N ARG A 172 36.76 6.89 -13.24
CA ARG A 172 38.19 7.21 -13.43
C ARG A 172 38.68 6.84 -14.83
N ASN A 173 38.26 5.70 -15.37
CA ASN A 173 38.66 5.28 -16.70
C ASN A 173 38.07 6.18 -17.78
N LEU A 174 36.78 6.54 -17.69
CA LEU A 174 36.13 7.45 -18.63
C LEU A 174 36.79 8.84 -18.64
N ARG A 175 37.15 9.38 -17.47
CA ARG A 175 37.87 10.66 -17.38
C ARG A 175 39.25 10.58 -18.04
N ARG A 176 40.01 9.49 -17.85
CA ARG A 176 41.28 9.28 -18.57
C ARG A 176 41.09 9.18 -20.08
N THR A 177 40.00 8.54 -20.53
CA THR A 177 39.64 8.49 -21.95
C THR A 177 39.34 9.89 -22.47
N GLU A 178 38.58 10.70 -21.74
CA GLU A 178 38.32 12.11 -22.08
C GLU A 178 39.64 12.89 -22.20
N ASP A 179 40.52 12.81 -21.21
CA ASP A 179 41.83 13.49 -21.22
C ASP A 179 42.66 13.09 -22.44
N SER A 180 42.65 11.80 -22.81
CA SER A 180 43.36 11.28 -23.97
C SER A 180 42.77 11.80 -25.29
N LEU A 181 41.45 11.89 -25.39
CA LEU A 181 40.76 12.45 -26.56
C LEU A 181 41.03 13.96 -26.69
N LEU A 182 41.04 14.70 -25.58
CA LEU A 182 41.40 16.12 -25.56
C LEU A 182 42.87 16.34 -25.96
N ALA A 183 43.78 15.48 -25.52
CA ALA A 183 45.18 15.52 -25.95
C ALA A 183 45.35 15.20 -27.44
N LEU A 184 44.51 14.32 -28.00
CA LEU A 184 44.49 14.04 -29.44
C LEU A 184 43.99 15.25 -30.24
N LEU A 185 42.94 15.95 -29.78
CA LEU A 185 42.46 17.18 -30.42
C LEU A 185 43.55 18.24 -30.56
N GLN A 186 44.46 18.34 -29.60
CA GLN A 186 45.60 19.28 -29.67
C GLN A 186 46.63 18.92 -30.75
N LYS A 187 46.64 17.66 -31.23
CA LYS A 187 47.61 17.15 -32.22
C LYS A 187 47.00 16.96 -33.62
N SER A 188 45.68 16.93 -33.75
CA SER A 188 44.97 16.60 -34.99
C SER A 188 44.95 17.77 -35.99
N GLY A 189 45.34 17.50 -37.25
CA GLY A 189 45.50 18.55 -38.27
C GLY A 189 44.36 18.70 -39.28
N SER A 190 43.44 17.73 -39.43
CA SER A 190 42.33 17.82 -40.38
C SER A 190 41.00 18.17 -39.70
N VAL A 191 40.17 18.98 -40.36
CA VAL A 191 38.84 19.38 -39.86
C VAL A 191 37.94 18.16 -39.62
N ARG A 192 38.03 17.15 -40.47
CA ARG A 192 37.23 15.92 -40.36
C ARG A 192 37.59 15.15 -39.09
N ASP A 193 38.88 15.04 -38.77
CA ASP A 193 39.36 14.34 -37.57
C ASP A 193 38.96 15.10 -36.30
N ILE A 194 39.03 16.44 -36.33
CA ILE A 194 38.57 17.28 -35.21
C ILE A 194 37.08 17.05 -34.93
N LEU A 195 36.24 17.02 -35.97
CA LEU A 195 34.80 16.76 -35.79
C LEU A 195 34.54 15.36 -35.22
N ALA A 196 35.26 14.34 -35.70
CA ALA A 196 35.12 12.97 -35.22
C ALA A 196 35.52 12.85 -33.74
N VAL A 197 36.66 13.43 -33.33
CA VAL A 197 37.10 13.38 -31.94
C VAL A 197 36.16 14.18 -31.03
N ASN A 198 35.65 15.34 -31.48
CA ASN A 198 34.65 16.11 -30.71
C ASN A 198 33.37 15.31 -30.46
N GLN A 199 32.90 14.54 -31.44
CA GLN A 199 31.75 13.66 -31.26
C GLN A 199 32.03 12.60 -30.19
N GLN A 200 33.23 12.02 -30.19
CA GLN A 200 33.64 11.04 -29.16
C GLN A 200 33.78 11.66 -27.77
N VAL A 201 34.31 12.88 -27.67
CA VAL A 201 34.38 13.63 -26.40
C VAL A 201 32.97 13.86 -25.85
N SER A 202 32.03 14.30 -26.69
CA SER A 202 30.64 14.52 -26.30
C SER A 202 29.99 13.24 -25.74
N GLN A 203 30.15 12.11 -26.43
CA GLN A 203 29.66 10.82 -25.97
C GLN A 203 30.30 10.38 -24.64
N THR A 204 31.61 10.58 -24.50
CA THR A 204 32.35 10.22 -23.27
C THR A 204 31.86 11.06 -22.08
N ARG A 205 31.61 12.36 -22.28
CA ARG A 205 31.05 13.25 -21.26
C ARG A 205 29.66 12.82 -20.81
N GLN A 206 28.78 12.47 -21.75
CA GLN A 206 27.45 11.95 -21.40
C GLN A 206 27.54 10.69 -20.53
N GLN A 207 28.49 9.80 -20.82
CA GLN A 207 28.73 8.61 -19.99
C GLN A 207 29.28 8.97 -18.61
N ILE A 208 30.21 9.93 -18.52
CA ILE A 208 30.74 10.44 -17.24
C ILE A 208 29.59 10.98 -16.39
N GLU A 209 28.75 11.85 -16.94
CA GLU A 209 27.62 12.45 -16.22
C GLU A 209 26.64 11.39 -15.69
N GLN A 210 26.37 10.35 -16.48
CA GLN A 210 25.50 9.24 -16.06
C GLN A 210 26.10 8.47 -14.87
N ILE A 211 27.38 8.10 -14.94
CA ILE A 211 28.05 7.36 -13.86
C ILE A 211 28.20 8.23 -12.61
N GLU A 212 28.50 9.53 -12.75
CA GLU A 212 28.55 10.47 -11.63
C GLU A 212 27.20 10.58 -10.93
N ALA A 213 26.11 10.68 -11.68
CA ALA A 213 24.76 10.72 -11.13
C ALA A 213 24.42 9.43 -10.38
N GLN A 214 24.75 8.26 -10.94
CA GLN A 214 24.56 6.97 -10.29
C GLN A 214 25.34 6.86 -8.98
N LEU A 215 26.62 7.25 -9.01
CA LEU A 215 27.51 7.19 -7.85
C LEU A 215 27.04 8.16 -6.75
N LYS A 216 26.62 9.38 -7.10
CA LYS A 216 26.00 10.33 -6.16
C LYS A 216 24.75 9.72 -5.52
N ASN A 217 23.92 9.04 -6.30
CA ASN A 217 22.70 8.40 -5.81
C ASN A 217 23.02 7.29 -4.80
N LEU A 218 23.94 6.38 -5.12
CA LEU A 218 24.38 5.30 -4.22
C LEU A 218 24.96 5.86 -2.92
N ARG A 219 25.88 6.82 -3.00
CA ARG A 219 26.46 7.47 -1.80
C ARG A 219 25.40 8.12 -0.92
N THR A 220 24.39 8.76 -1.53
CA THR A 220 23.27 9.34 -0.80
C THR A 220 22.43 8.27 -0.09
N ARG A 221 22.16 7.14 -0.75
CA ARG A 221 21.41 6.01 -0.16
C ARG A 221 22.17 5.26 0.93
N VAL A 222 23.49 5.31 0.92
CA VAL A 222 24.32 4.78 2.02
C VAL A 222 24.35 5.76 3.19
N ALA A 223 24.46 7.07 2.92
CA ALA A 223 24.47 8.10 3.97
C ALA A 223 23.10 8.23 4.68
N TYR A 224 22.00 8.03 3.95
CA TYR A 224 20.64 8.16 4.46
C TYR A 224 19.86 6.86 4.29
N SER A 225 19.28 6.40 5.38
CA SER A 225 18.35 5.26 5.38
C SER A 225 16.93 5.74 5.11
N THR A 226 16.16 4.94 4.36
CA THR A 226 14.77 5.24 4.02
C THR A 226 13.82 4.46 4.93
N VAL A 227 12.81 5.13 5.46
CA VAL A 227 11.77 4.51 6.27
C VAL A 227 10.41 4.77 5.62
N ASN A 228 9.70 3.68 5.34
CA ASN A 228 8.32 3.70 4.89
C ASN A 228 7.44 3.37 6.09
N LEU A 229 6.61 4.31 6.50
CA LEU A 229 5.73 4.20 7.64
C LEU A 229 4.28 4.24 7.18
N THR A 230 3.52 3.23 7.57
CA THR A 230 2.06 3.21 7.44
C THR A 230 1.45 3.26 8.84
N ILE A 231 0.61 4.27 9.09
CA ILE A 231 -0.14 4.44 10.33
C ILE A 231 -1.61 4.23 10.04
N GLU A 232 -2.21 3.23 10.65
CA GLU A 232 -3.65 2.96 10.58
C GLU A 232 -4.30 3.37 11.90
N GLN A 233 -5.51 3.93 11.82
CA GLN A 233 -6.27 4.24 13.03
C GLN A 233 -6.65 2.93 13.75
N SER A 234 -6.34 2.83 15.05
CA SER A 234 -6.85 1.74 15.86
C SER A 234 -8.39 1.89 15.95
N VAL A 235 -9.11 0.85 15.54
CA VAL A 235 -10.52 0.73 15.93
C VAL A 235 -10.46 0.27 17.37
N ALA A 236 -10.79 1.14 18.32
CA ALA A 236 -10.82 0.81 19.74
C ALA A 236 -11.56 -0.52 19.93
N GLY A 237 -10.83 -1.60 20.26
CA GLY A 237 -11.42 -2.92 20.53
C GLY A 237 -10.77 -4.17 19.93
N LEU A 238 -9.62 -4.09 19.23
CA LEU A 238 -8.98 -5.31 18.66
C LEU A 238 -7.49 -5.47 18.97
N ALA A 239 -6.98 -4.80 20.01
CA ALA A 239 -5.74 -5.25 20.64
C ALA A 239 -6.11 -6.43 21.55
N ASP A 240 -5.75 -7.65 21.13
CA ASP A 240 -5.86 -8.91 21.88
C ASP A 240 -7.27 -9.45 22.21
N ALA A 241 -8.21 -9.38 21.27
CA ALA A 241 -9.46 -10.10 21.39
C ALA A 241 -9.37 -11.45 20.65
N ASN A 242 -9.27 -12.54 21.41
CA ASN A 242 -9.51 -13.93 20.97
C ASN A 242 -10.65 -13.96 19.92
N PRO A 243 -10.57 -14.69 18.79
CA PRO A 243 -11.56 -14.64 17.70
C PRO A 243 -13.03 -14.73 18.15
N ILE A 244 -13.28 -15.43 19.25
CA ILE A 244 -14.61 -15.57 19.88
C ILE A 244 -15.10 -14.24 20.46
N THR A 245 -14.23 -13.48 21.14
CA THR A 245 -14.58 -12.19 21.76
C THR A 245 -14.79 -11.08 20.72
N ALA A 246 -14.03 -11.10 19.62
CA ALA A 246 -14.25 -10.19 18.49
C ALA A 246 -15.58 -10.49 17.78
N GLN A 247 -15.90 -11.77 17.55
CA GLN A 247 -17.19 -12.18 16.99
C GLN A 247 -18.37 -11.83 17.90
N LEU A 248 -18.22 -11.99 19.23
CA LEU A 248 -19.26 -11.61 20.20
C LEU A 248 -19.49 -10.10 20.25
N ALA A 249 -18.43 -9.29 20.25
CA ALA A 249 -18.57 -7.83 20.24
C ALA A 249 -19.23 -7.33 18.94
N GLU A 250 -18.87 -7.93 17.80
CA GLU A 250 -19.48 -7.58 16.51
C GLU A 250 -20.95 -8.03 16.42
N THR A 251 -21.31 -9.20 16.97
CA THR A 251 -22.72 -9.63 17.07
C THR A 251 -23.51 -8.80 18.09
N TRP A 252 -22.90 -8.37 19.19
CA TRP A 252 -23.55 -7.52 20.19
C TRP A 252 -23.83 -6.11 19.66
N GLY A 253 -22.91 -5.54 18.88
CA GLY A 253 -23.13 -4.28 18.16
C GLY A 253 -24.24 -4.38 17.12
N LYS A 254 -24.29 -5.49 16.36
CA LYS A 254 -25.39 -5.75 15.42
C LYS A 254 -26.73 -6.00 16.12
N ALA A 255 -26.73 -6.57 17.34
CA ALA A 255 -27.94 -6.80 18.13
C ALA A 255 -28.51 -5.51 18.77
N THR A 256 -27.66 -4.59 19.23
CA THR A 256 -28.15 -3.31 19.79
C THR A 256 -28.62 -2.35 18.69
N GLN A 257 -27.98 -2.39 17.52
CA GLN A 257 -28.43 -1.62 16.36
C GLN A 257 -29.73 -2.16 15.75
N SER A 258 -30.03 -3.47 15.88
CA SER A 258 -31.32 -4.04 15.48
C SER A 258 -32.45 -3.62 16.43
N VAL A 259 -32.19 -3.49 17.73
CA VAL A 259 -33.18 -2.95 18.70
C VAL A 259 -33.53 -1.49 18.39
N GLY A 260 -32.53 -0.68 17.99
CA GLY A 260 -32.73 0.70 17.55
C GLY A 260 -33.59 0.79 16.27
N GLN A 261 -33.36 -0.08 15.29
CA GLN A 261 -34.18 -0.13 14.08
C GLN A 261 -35.61 -0.65 14.33
N VAL A 262 -35.81 -1.58 15.27
CA VAL A 262 -37.16 -2.02 15.65
C VAL A 262 -37.94 -0.90 16.34
N THR A 263 -37.30 -0.10 17.20
CA THR A 263 -37.97 1.04 17.86
C THR A 263 -38.30 2.17 16.89
N ILE A 264 -37.39 2.51 15.97
CA ILE A 264 -37.65 3.52 14.92
C ILE A 264 -38.71 3.00 13.93
N GLY A 265 -38.67 1.72 13.56
CA GLY A 265 -39.68 1.08 12.72
C GLY A 265 -41.08 1.07 13.35
N LEU A 266 -41.17 0.79 14.66
CA LEU A 266 -42.43 0.84 15.39
C LEU A 266 -43.00 2.27 15.41
N LEU A 267 -42.15 3.26 15.68
CA LEU A 267 -42.51 4.68 15.63
C LEU A 267 -43.02 5.10 14.25
N GLN A 268 -42.35 4.66 13.19
CA GLN A 268 -42.73 4.96 11.81
C GLN A 268 -44.07 4.33 11.43
N ILE A 269 -44.35 3.10 11.86
CA ILE A 269 -45.65 2.45 11.68
C ILE A 269 -46.75 3.21 12.44
N THR A 270 -46.51 3.61 13.69
CA THR A 270 -47.49 4.40 14.45
C THR A 270 -47.78 5.75 13.80
N LEU A 271 -46.75 6.42 13.25
CA LEU A 271 -46.90 7.71 12.59
C LEU A 271 -47.65 7.57 11.25
N TRP A 272 -47.41 6.48 10.52
CA TRP A 272 -48.15 6.13 9.30
C TRP A 272 -49.62 5.82 9.60
N LEU A 273 -49.92 5.03 10.64
CA LEU A 273 -51.31 4.78 11.08
C LEU A 273 -52.03 6.09 11.45
N LEU A 274 -51.35 6.97 12.19
CA LEU A 274 -51.93 8.24 12.63
C LEU A 274 -52.20 9.18 11.46
N ALA A 275 -51.26 9.29 10.51
CA ALA A 275 -51.42 10.12 9.31
C ALA A 275 -52.57 9.63 8.40
N TYR A 276 -52.74 8.31 8.27
CA TYR A 276 -53.79 7.74 7.43
C TYR A 276 -55.13 7.54 8.15
N THR A 277 -55.22 7.81 9.46
CA THR A 277 -56.46 7.67 10.25
C THR A 277 -57.70 8.28 9.57
N PRO A 278 -57.68 9.49 8.98
CA PRO A 278 -58.85 10.03 8.27
C PRO A 278 -59.27 9.21 7.03
N TYR A 279 -58.32 8.58 6.32
CA TYR A 279 -58.63 7.72 5.16
C TYR A 279 -59.29 6.39 5.58
N TRP A 280 -58.80 5.76 6.66
CA TRP A 280 -59.41 4.54 7.21
C TRP A 280 -60.83 4.81 7.72
N LEU A 281 -61.08 5.97 8.32
CA LEU A 281 -62.40 6.40 8.79
C LEU A 281 -63.39 6.60 7.63
N LEU A 282 -62.95 7.24 6.55
CA LEU A 282 -63.77 7.40 5.33
C LEU A 282 -64.07 6.06 4.65
N PHE A 283 -63.08 5.15 4.60
CA PHE A 283 -63.27 3.81 4.04
C PHE A 283 -64.27 2.97 4.85
N GLY A 284 -64.18 3.02 6.18
CA GLY A 284 -65.13 2.38 7.08
C GLY A 284 -66.55 2.93 6.94
N LEU A 285 -66.70 4.26 6.83
CA LEU A 285 -67.99 4.92 6.61
C LEU A 285 -68.61 4.50 5.27
N GLY A 286 -67.79 4.37 4.22
CA GLY A 286 -68.20 3.89 2.90
C GLY A 286 -68.76 2.47 2.93
N ILE A 287 -68.08 1.54 3.60
CA ILE A 287 -68.56 0.16 3.78
C ILE A 287 -69.85 0.12 4.60
N TRP A 288 -69.94 0.93 5.66
CA TRP A 288 -71.14 1.00 6.49
C TRP A 288 -72.35 1.54 5.71
N ALA A 289 -72.16 2.61 4.93
CA ALA A 289 -73.20 3.15 4.06
C ALA A 289 -73.64 2.13 3.00
N MET A 290 -72.69 1.42 2.40
CA MET A 290 -72.96 0.39 1.38
C MET A 290 -73.73 -0.80 1.97
N ARG A 291 -73.34 -1.30 3.15
CA ARG A 291 -74.07 -2.35 3.88
C ARG A 291 -75.48 -1.90 4.25
N ARG A 292 -75.62 -0.68 4.77
CA ARG A 292 -76.93 -0.11 5.13
C ARG A 292 -77.82 0.07 3.91
N TRP A 293 -77.25 0.40 2.75
CA TRP A 293 -77.98 0.53 1.50
C TRP A 293 -78.37 -0.83 0.89
N ALA A 294 -77.50 -1.84 0.98
CA ALA A 294 -77.79 -3.21 0.56
C ALA A 294 -78.91 -3.84 1.40
N LEU A 295 -78.89 -3.65 2.73
CA LEU A 295 -79.95 -4.12 3.63
C LEU A 295 -81.30 -3.44 3.36
N ARG A 296 -81.30 -2.15 3.01
CA ARG A 296 -82.52 -1.42 2.60
C ARG A 296 -83.07 -1.90 1.26
N ARG A 297 -82.21 -2.31 0.32
CA ARG A 297 -82.66 -2.89 -0.97
C ARG A 297 -83.30 -4.27 -0.82
N ALA A 298 -82.82 -5.09 0.11
CA ALA A 298 -83.42 -6.40 0.39
C ALA A 298 -84.85 -6.31 0.92
N GLN A 299 -85.16 -5.28 1.72
CA GLN A 299 -86.51 -5.06 2.27
C GLN A 299 -87.53 -4.58 1.22
N ASN A 300 -87.09 -3.89 0.17
CA ASN A 300 -87.98 -3.41 -0.89
C ASN A 300 -88.33 -4.50 -1.93
N GLN A 301 -87.56 -5.59 -2.01
CA GLN A 301 -87.85 -6.71 -2.92
C GLN A 301 -88.88 -7.70 -2.34
N SER A 302 -89.02 -7.79 -1.02
CA SER A 302 -90.04 -8.61 -0.35
C SER A 302 -91.44 -7.96 -0.29
N ALA A 303 -91.59 -6.72 -0.78
CA ALA A 303 -92.87 -6.00 -0.79
C ALA A 303 -93.58 -6.02 -2.16
N ASN A 304 -93.01 -6.70 -3.16
CA ASN A 304 -93.53 -6.75 -4.53
C ASN A 304 -93.74 -8.18 -5.06
N HIS A 305 -93.82 -9.16 -4.16
CA HIS A 305 -94.33 -10.51 -4.42
C HIS A 305 -95.58 -10.75 -3.61
#